data_AF-A0A7Y7I6C8-F1
#
_entry.id   AF-A0A7Y7I6C8-F1
#
_cell.length_a   1.000
_cell.length_b   1.000
_cell.length_c   1.000
_cell.angle_alpha   90.00
_cell.angle_beta   90.00
_cell.angle_gamma   90.00
#
_symmetry.space_group_name_H-M   'P 1'
#
loop_
_entity.id
_entity.type
_entity.pdbx_description
1 polymer ?
#
loop_
_entity_poly.entity_id
_entity_poly.type
_entity_poly.pdbx_seq_one_letter_code
_entity_poly.pdbx_strand_id
1 'polypeptide(L)'
;MARQKTAARDSAPGQLVQGRPVAVLGRGMALVKVGKAPRPQVRPEDNTTVLMKKAARALGKPGIDRSVVFRGPNAAKVYAYSAYPPDPSKIVREAADGTKVIGRMVDGRFRASKA
;
A
#
# COMPACT_ATOMS: atom_id res chain seq x y z
N MET A 1 71.98 20.00 -31.62
CA MET A 1 71.83 20.35 -30.19
C MET A 1 70.72 21.41 -30.10
N ALA A 2 69.56 21.32 -29.47
CA ALA A 2 68.84 20.29 -28.73
C ALA A 2 67.33 20.58 -28.94
N ARG A 3 66.49 19.56 -29.18
CA ARG A 3 65.02 19.72 -29.23
C ARG A 3 64.46 19.32 -27.87
N GLN A 4 63.88 20.29 -27.15
CA GLN A 4 63.14 20.05 -25.91
C GLN A 4 61.90 19.20 -26.21
N LYS A 5 61.82 18.04 -25.55
CA LYS A 5 60.68 17.13 -25.58
C LYS A 5 59.73 17.54 -24.47
N THR A 6 58.59 18.12 -24.83
CA THR A 6 57.51 18.46 -23.89
C THR A 6 56.95 17.16 -23.30
N ALA A 7 57.07 16.99 -21.98
CA ALA A 7 56.53 15.83 -21.28
C ALA A 7 55.00 15.92 -21.23
N ALA A 8 54.32 14.98 -21.88
CA ALA A 8 52.89 14.76 -21.71
C ALA A 8 52.64 14.30 -20.27
N ARG A 9 51.67 14.91 -19.60
CA ARG A 9 51.22 14.47 -18.28
C ARG A 9 50.52 13.13 -18.42
N ASP A 10 51.12 12.09 -17.85
CA ASP A 10 50.52 10.76 -17.72
C ASP A 10 49.17 10.88 -17.02
N SER A 11 48.10 10.68 -17.79
CA SER A 11 46.76 10.52 -17.28
C SER A 11 46.57 9.03 -16.99
N ALA A 12 46.42 8.68 -15.72
CA ALA A 12 46.14 7.30 -15.30
C ALA A 12 44.96 6.74 -16.10
N PRO A 13 44.99 5.46 -16.53
CA PRO A 13 43.91 4.88 -17.32
C PRO A 13 42.63 4.83 -16.47
N GLY A 14 41.70 5.74 -16.75
CA GLY A 14 40.36 5.71 -16.17
C GLY A 14 39.66 4.43 -16.59
N GLN A 15 39.16 3.66 -15.62
CA GLN A 15 38.39 2.46 -15.89
C GLN A 15 37.08 2.85 -16.61
N LEU A 16 36.91 2.36 -17.85
CA LEU A 16 35.67 2.52 -18.61
C LEU A 16 34.55 1.68 -17.95
N VAL A 17 33.60 2.33 -17.29
CA VAL A 17 32.45 1.68 -16.67
C VAL A 17 31.22 1.87 -17.56
N GLN A 18 30.59 0.77 -18.00
CA GLN A 18 29.32 0.81 -18.73
C GLN A 18 28.14 0.85 -17.74
N GLY A 19 27.29 1.87 -17.83
CA GLY A 19 26.06 1.97 -17.04
C GLY A 19 25.41 3.35 -17.10
N ARG A 20 24.25 3.52 -16.45
CA ARG A 20 23.55 4.83 -16.41
C ARG A 20 24.08 5.67 -15.24
N PRO A 21 24.58 6.89 -15.45
CA PRO A 21 25.00 7.76 -14.36
C PRO A 21 23.77 8.15 -13.52
N VAL A 22 23.92 8.06 -12.20
CA VAL A 22 22.88 8.39 -11.21
C VAL A 22 23.21 9.70 -10.49
N ALA A 23 24.48 9.95 -10.21
CA ALA A 23 24.96 11.20 -9.63
C ALA A 23 26.47 11.37 -9.87
N VAL A 24 26.94 12.62 -9.89
CA VAL A 24 28.37 12.95 -9.84
C VAL A 24 28.66 13.46 -8.44
N LEU A 25 29.58 12.80 -7.74
CA LEU A 25 30.05 13.20 -6.42
C LEU A 25 31.38 13.94 -6.65
N GLY A 26 31.55 15.15 -6.13
CA GLY A 26 32.74 15.97 -6.38
C GLY A 26 34.07 15.22 -6.16
N ARG A 27 35.17 15.77 -6.70
CA ARG A 27 36.52 15.13 -6.77
C ARG A 27 36.62 13.98 -7.78
N GLY A 28 35.88 14.07 -8.88
CA GLY A 28 36.00 13.11 -10.00
C GLY A 28 35.33 11.76 -9.77
N MET A 29 34.39 11.68 -8.82
CA MET A 29 33.66 10.44 -8.53
C MET A 29 32.28 10.45 -9.21
N ALA A 30 31.81 9.30 -9.70
CA ALA A 30 30.48 9.16 -10.27
C ALA A 30 29.80 7.88 -9.75
N LEU A 31 28.54 8.01 -9.35
CA LEU A 31 27.64 6.88 -9.09
C LEU A 31 27.07 6.41 -10.42
N VAL A 32 27.38 5.18 -10.80
CA VAL A 32 26.89 4.54 -12.03
C VAL A 32 26.03 3.35 -11.65
N LYS A 33 24.80 3.29 -12.18
CA LYS A 33 23.93 2.12 -12.06
C LYS A 33 24.41 1.05 -13.02
N VAL A 34 25.05 0.02 -12.47
CA VAL A 34 25.46 -1.20 -13.17
C VAL A 34 24.43 -2.32 -12.93
N GLY A 35 23.80 -2.80 -14.00
CA GLY A 35 22.89 -3.94 -13.96
C GLY A 35 21.48 -3.69 -13.39
N LYS A 36 20.62 -4.72 -13.51
CA LYS A 36 19.33 -4.81 -12.81
C LYS A 36 19.64 -5.32 -11.39
N ALA A 37 19.17 -4.61 -10.37
CA ALA A 37 19.24 -5.13 -9.01
C ALA A 37 18.53 -6.50 -8.96
N PRO A 38 19.14 -7.53 -8.34
CA PRO A 38 18.46 -8.80 -8.15
C PRO A 38 17.15 -8.54 -7.40
N ARG A 39 16.04 -9.05 -7.94
CA ARG A 39 14.76 -8.96 -7.25
C ARG A 39 14.92 -9.72 -5.93
N PRO A 40 14.50 -9.14 -4.79
CA PRO A 40 14.48 -9.87 -3.53
C PRO A 40 13.71 -11.18 -3.74
N GLN A 41 14.28 -12.30 -3.30
CA GLN A 41 13.54 -13.55 -3.22
C GLN A 41 12.47 -13.38 -2.15
N VAL A 42 11.25 -13.09 -2.58
CA VAL A 42 10.08 -13.05 -1.70
C VAL A 42 9.60 -14.47 -1.52
N ARG A 43 9.43 -14.90 -0.27
CA ARG A 43 8.84 -16.20 0.02
C ARG A 43 7.42 -16.25 -0.56
N PRO A 44 6.94 -17.39 -1.07
CA PRO A 44 5.61 -17.47 -1.67
C PRO A 44 4.49 -16.94 -0.76
N GLU A 45 4.60 -17.12 0.55
CA GLU A 45 3.66 -16.64 1.57
C GLU A 45 3.61 -15.12 1.76
N ASP A 46 4.68 -14.42 1.35
CA ASP A 46 4.85 -12.97 1.45
C ASP A 46 4.57 -12.26 0.11
N ASN A 47 4.16 -13.03 -0.91
CA ASN A 47 3.69 -12.48 -2.15
C ASN A 47 2.41 -11.65 -1.89
N THR A 48 2.36 -10.44 -2.44
CA THR A 48 1.23 -9.50 -2.31
C THR A 48 -0.13 -10.16 -2.55
N THR A 49 -0.22 -11.07 -3.52
CA THR A 49 -1.48 -11.78 -3.82
C THR A 49 -1.94 -12.70 -2.68
N VAL A 50 -1.00 -13.36 -2.00
CA VAL A 50 -1.28 -14.22 -0.85
C VAL A 50 -1.62 -13.39 0.39
N LEU A 51 -0.89 -12.31 0.61
CA LEU A 51 -1.17 -11.36 1.70
C LEU A 51 -2.54 -10.69 1.54
N MET A 52 -2.89 -10.26 0.32
CA MET A 52 -4.22 -9.69 0.03
C MET A 52 -5.34 -10.70 0.28
N LYS A 53 -5.16 -11.98 -0.08
CA LYS A 53 -6.14 -13.03 0.25
C LYS A 53 -6.25 -13.28 1.75
N LYS A 54 -5.14 -13.27 2.49
CA LYS A 54 -5.13 -13.38 3.95
C LYS A 54 -5.82 -12.19 4.60
N ALA A 55 -5.53 -10.97 4.16
CA ALA A 55 -6.17 -9.74 4.61
C ALA A 55 -7.67 -9.75 4.29
N ALA A 56 -8.07 -10.11 3.07
CA ALA A 56 -9.48 -10.23 2.69
C ALA A 56 -10.22 -11.29 3.53
N ARG A 57 -9.58 -12.42 3.88
CA ARG A 57 -10.16 -13.42 4.80
C ARG A 57 -10.24 -12.92 6.23
N ALA A 58 -9.22 -12.21 6.71
CA ALA A 58 -9.18 -11.66 8.07
C ALA A 58 -10.19 -10.51 8.25
N LEU A 59 -10.37 -9.68 7.22
CA LEU A 59 -11.35 -8.58 7.20
C LEU A 59 -12.77 -9.08 6.86
N GLY A 60 -12.88 -10.17 6.09
CA GLY A 60 -14.14 -10.79 5.68
C GLY A 60 -14.73 -11.76 6.71
N LYS A 61 -13.92 -12.23 7.66
CA LYS A 61 -14.42 -12.82 8.91
C LYS A 61 -14.62 -11.67 9.90
N PRO A 62 -15.84 -11.17 10.11
CA PRO A 62 -16.06 -10.26 11.22
C PRO A 62 -15.54 -10.99 12.47
N GLY A 63 -14.60 -10.38 13.19
CA GLY A 63 -13.97 -10.99 14.37
C GLY A 63 -14.95 -11.32 15.50
N ILE A 64 -16.23 -10.97 15.31
CA ILE A 64 -17.36 -11.25 16.17
C ILE A 64 -18.45 -11.88 15.31
N ASP A 65 -18.92 -13.07 15.70
CA ASP A 65 -20.07 -13.71 15.07
C ASP A 65 -21.31 -12.80 15.18
N ARG A 66 -22.04 -12.61 14.09
CA ARG A 66 -23.24 -11.74 14.06
C ARG A 66 -24.30 -12.17 15.07
N SER A 67 -24.40 -13.47 15.36
CA SER A 67 -25.30 -14.02 16.37
C SER A 67 -24.98 -13.53 17.80
N VAL A 68 -23.75 -13.07 18.04
CA VAL A 68 -23.33 -12.44 19.30
C VAL A 68 -23.79 -10.99 19.37
N VAL A 69 -23.78 -10.27 18.24
CA VAL A 69 -24.23 -8.86 18.15
C VAL A 69 -25.75 -8.76 18.33
N PHE A 70 -26.50 -9.65 17.68
CA PHE A 70 -27.96 -9.66 17.70
C PHE A 70 -28.52 -10.74 18.65
N ARG A 71 -28.05 -10.76 19.91
CA ARG A 71 -28.48 -11.75 20.91
C ARG A 71 -29.61 -11.23 21.81
N GLY A 72 -30.53 -12.11 22.17
CA GLY A 72 -31.52 -11.88 23.23
C GLY A 72 -32.84 -11.26 22.75
N PRO A 73 -33.79 -11.01 23.69
CA PRO A 73 -35.17 -10.62 23.35
C PRO A 73 -35.28 -9.25 22.66
N ASN A 74 -34.24 -8.43 22.72
CA ASN A 74 -34.19 -7.10 22.11
C ASN A 74 -33.38 -7.04 20.81
N ALA A 75 -32.99 -8.17 20.23
CA ALA A 75 -32.18 -8.21 19.00
C ALA A 75 -32.76 -7.36 17.86
N ALA A 76 -34.09 -7.30 17.75
CA ALA A 76 -34.80 -6.48 16.76
C ALA A 76 -34.59 -4.95 16.90
N LYS A 77 -34.13 -4.48 18.07
CA LYS A 77 -33.86 -3.06 18.35
C LYS A 77 -32.37 -2.71 18.24
N VAL A 78 -31.51 -3.71 18.06
CA VAL A 78 -30.07 -3.53 17.89
C VAL A 78 -29.77 -3.37 16.41
N TYR A 79 -28.88 -2.44 16.08
CA TYR A 79 -28.41 -2.22 14.73
C TYR A 79 -26.89 -2.18 14.70
N ALA A 80 -26.29 -2.81 13.69
CA ALA A 80 -24.88 -2.69 13.40
C ALA A 80 -24.67 -1.57 12.37
N TYR A 81 -23.56 -0.83 12.52
CA TYR A 81 -23.20 0.26 11.61
C TYR A 81 -21.84 -0.01 10.98
N SER A 82 -21.73 0.23 9.68
CA SER A 82 -20.46 0.19 8.94
C SER A 82 -20.36 1.34 7.96
N ALA A 83 -19.14 1.74 7.60
CA ALA A 83 -18.91 2.77 6.59
C ALA A 83 -19.39 2.28 5.21
N TYR A 84 -19.98 3.18 4.41
CA TYR A 84 -20.33 2.87 3.02
C TYR A 84 -19.14 3.17 2.11
N PRO A 85 -18.43 2.17 1.55
CA PRO A 85 -17.15 2.41 0.88
C PRO A 85 -17.20 3.36 -0.32
N PRO A 86 -18.27 3.38 -1.16
CA PRO A 86 -18.35 4.31 -2.28
C PRO A 86 -18.53 5.77 -1.90
N ASP A 87 -19.08 6.07 -0.71
CA ASP A 87 -19.28 7.44 -0.24
C ASP A 87 -19.11 7.48 1.29
N PRO A 88 -17.97 7.99 1.80
CA PRO A 88 -17.66 7.97 3.22
C PRO A 88 -18.52 8.94 4.05
N SER A 89 -19.33 9.80 3.40
CA SER A 89 -20.36 10.58 4.11
C SER A 89 -21.56 9.73 4.54
N LYS A 90 -21.64 8.49 4.07
CA LYS A 90 -22.74 7.56 4.32
C LYS A 90 -22.29 6.37 5.16
N ILE A 91 -23.26 5.80 5.84
CA ILE A 91 -23.14 4.61 6.68
C ILE A 91 -24.21 3.60 6.28
N VAL A 92 -23.88 2.32 6.41
CA VAL A 92 -24.80 1.20 6.28
C VAL A 92 -25.29 0.82 7.67
N ARG A 93 -26.60 0.82 7.87
CA ARG A 93 -27.27 0.26 9.05
C ARG A 93 -27.77 -1.14 8.71
N GLU A 94 -27.36 -2.12 9.50
CA GLU A 94 -27.76 -3.52 9.36
C GLU A 94 -28.62 -3.93 10.56
N ALA A 95 -29.76 -4.55 10.30
CA ALA A 95 -30.65 -5.09 11.31
C ALA A 95 -30.37 -6.58 11.56
N ALA A 96 -30.98 -7.15 12.61
CA ALA A 96 -30.79 -8.54 13.02
C ALA A 96 -31.21 -9.57 11.95
N ASP A 97 -32.16 -9.21 11.09
CA ASP A 97 -32.62 -10.01 9.94
C ASP A 97 -31.65 -9.93 8.73
N GLY A 98 -30.57 -9.16 8.84
CA GLY A 98 -29.61 -8.92 7.77
C GLY A 98 -30.02 -7.82 6.80
N THR A 99 -31.16 -7.16 7.00
CA THR A 99 -31.61 -6.04 6.18
C THR A 99 -30.61 -4.87 6.31
N LYS A 100 -30.15 -4.35 5.17
CA LYS A 100 -29.19 -3.24 5.11
C LYS A 100 -29.82 -2.01 4.50
N VAL A 101 -29.63 -0.87 5.16
CA VAL A 101 -30.10 0.44 4.70
C VAL A 101 -28.93 1.40 4.69
N ILE A 102 -28.73 2.10 3.57
CA ILE A 102 -27.73 3.16 3.44
C ILE A 102 -28.33 4.47 3.94
N GLY A 103 -27.55 5.27 4.64
CA GLY A 103 -27.99 6.55 5.18
C GLY A 103 -26.87 7.37 5.76
N ARG A 104 -27.21 8.34 6.61
CA ARG A 104 -26.28 9.23 7.28
C ARG A 104 -26.61 9.33 8.77
N MET A 105 -25.61 9.65 9.58
CA MET A 105 -25.85 10.05 10.97
C MET A 105 -26.11 11.55 10.99
N VAL A 106 -27.28 11.97 11.46
CA VAL A 106 -27.69 13.37 11.57
C VAL A 106 -28.19 13.59 12.99
N ASP A 107 -27.56 14.51 13.72
CA ASP A 107 -27.87 14.80 15.13
C ASP A 107 -27.89 13.54 16.04
N GLY A 108 -26.92 12.64 15.82
CA GLY A 108 -26.82 11.37 16.54
C GLY A 108 -27.89 10.32 16.16
N ARG A 109 -28.70 10.57 15.13
CA ARG A 109 -29.74 9.65 14.63
C ARG A 109 -29.47 9.22 13.21
N PHE A 110 -29.67 7.92 12.94
CA PHE A 110 -29.58 7.40 11.58
C PHE A 110 -30.77 7.88 10.74
N ARG A 111 -30.48 8.50 9.60
CA ARG A 111 -31.45 8.88 8.57
C ARG A 111 -31.16 8.09 7.30
N ALA A 112 -32.11 7.26 6.88
CA ALA A 112 -32.00 6.52 5.62
C ALA A 112 -31.89 7.52 4.46
N SER A 113 -30.94 7.30 3.54
CA SER A 113 -30.94 8.02 2.28
C SER A 113 -32.08 7.47 1.44
N LYS A 114 -32.98 8.32 0.96
CA LYS A 114 -33.88 7.93 -0.12
C LYS A 114 -33.01 7.50 -1.31
N ALA A 115 -33.38 6.38 -1.92
CA ALA A 115 -32.80 5.92 -3.17
C ALA A 115 -33.02 6.96 -4.27
#